data_AF-A0A0P7J7N8-F1
#
_entry.id   AF-A0A0P7J7N8-F1
#
_cell.length_a   1.000
_cell.length_b   1.000
_cell.length_c   1.000
_cell.angle_alpha   90.00
_cell.angle_beta   90.00
_cell.angle_gamma   90.00
#
_symmetry.space_group_name_H-M   'P 1'
#
loop_
_entity.id
_entity.type
_entity.pdbx_description
1 polymer ?
#
loop_
_entity_poly.entity_id
_entity_poly.type
_entity_poly.pdbx_seq_one_letter_code
_entity_poly.pdbx_strand_id
1 'polypeptide(L)'
;MMNALDYIDSPMDSISSNDPYLIVDVIELIDDDQVKILLIDHLLNNLLSIDNTPYLLGYTLYLKSTFMDNKNKILLLEQAKRPFKNAIMLDSENTTFAKAYLAHVYYDLEEFTNALHLIEQIPENYFAKLPSRQNWRDLKIQELKICCLINLKKFINFELILYKFLLKISKSNQYNIPLPTELSNTIKKISS
;
A
#
# COMPACT_ATOMS: atom_id res chain seq x y z
N MET A 1 20.36 16.64 6.35
CA MET A 1 18.95 16.27 6.12
C MET A 1 18.75 14.99 6.90
N MET A 2 17.86 14.98 7.88
CA MET A 2 17.59 13.78 8.68
C MET A 2 16.89 12.74 7.79
N ASN A 3 17.33 11.50 7.87
CA ASN A 3 16.80 10.34 7.16
C ASN A 3 16.13 9.40 8.17
N ALA A 4 15.12 8.64 7.76
CA ALA A 4 14.49 7.60 8.58
C ALA A 4 15.50 6.59 9.16
N LEU A 5 16.59 6.30 8.44
CA LEU A 5 17.69 5.46 8.94
C LEU A 5 18.34 6.00 10.23
N ASP A 6 18.32 7.32 10.45
CA ASP A 6 18.91 7.95 11.64
C ASP A 6 18.12 7.63 12.91
N TYR A 7 16.93 7.05 12.78
CA TYR A 7 16.01 6.75 13.88
C TYR A 7 15.82 5.25 14.14
N ILE A 8 16.56 4.36 13.46
CA ILE A 8 16.38 2.91 13.63
C ILE A 8 16.56 2.47 15.09
N ASP A 9 17.59 2.99 15.77
CA ASP A 9 17.90 2.63 17.16
C ASP A 9 16.95 3.29 18.17
N SER A 10 16.35 4.43 17.80
CA SER A 10 15.42 5.20 18.63
C SER A 10 14.22 5.72 17.81
N PRO A 11 13.27 4.86 17.39
CA PRO A 11 12.25 5.25 16.42
C PRO A 11 11.29 6.34 16.92
N MET A 12 11.07 6.38 18.23
CA MET A 12 10.23 7.40 18.88
C MET A 12 10.82 8.82 18.78
N ASP A 13 12.13 8.95 18.61
CA ASP A 13 12.78 10.26 18.46
C ASP A 13 12.40 10.95 17.14
N SER A 14 11.89 10.18 16.16
CA SER A 14 11.41 10.70 14.87
C SER A 14 10.25 11.67 15.02
N ILE A 15 9.47 11.58 16.11
CA ILE A 15 8.42 12.53 16.47
C ILE A 15 8.97 13.96 16.57
N SER A 16 10.18 14.13 17.09
CA SER A 16 10.80 15.43 17.29
C SER A 16 11.12 16.17 15.98
N SER A 17 11.12 15.47 14.85
CA SER A 17 11.33 16.06 13.52
C SER A 17 10.16 16.94 13.07
N ASN A 18 8.95 16.71 13.60
CA ASN A 18 7.70 17.28 13.09
C ASN A 18 7.47 17.07 11.58
N ASP A 19 8.10 16.06 10.97
CA ASP A 19 7.89 15.68 9.57
C ASP A 19 7.08 14.38 9.51
N PRO A 20 5.79 14.45 9.16
CA PRO A 20 4.93 13.26 9.08
C PRO A 20 5.38 12.22 8.05
N TYR A 21 6.06 12.61 6.97
CA TYR A 21 6.57 11.66 5.98
C TYR A 21 7.77 10.88 6.54
N LEU A 22 8.66 11.56 7.25
CA LEU A 22 9.80 10.94 7.93
C LEU A 22 9.34 9.91 8.97
N ILE A 23 8.30 10.23 9.76
CA ILE A 23 7.74 9.29 10.73
C ILE A 23 7.17 8.05 10.03
N VAL A 24 6.49 8.22 8.89
CA VAL A 24 6.00 7.08 8.09
C VAL A 24 7.13 6.23 7.56
N ASP A 25 8.20 6.84 7.03
CA ASP A 25 9.37 6.10 6.57
C ASP A 25 10.02 5.29 7.72
N VAL A 26 10.06 5.84 8.94
CA VAL A 26 10.52 5.12 10.14
C VAL A 26 9.60 3.95 10.46
N ILE A 27 8.28 4.12 10.39
CA ILE A 27 7.31 3.02 10.59
C ILE A 27 7.53 1.88 9.60
N GLU A 28 7.82 2.17 8.33
CA GLU A 28 8.08 1.16 7.30
C GLU A 28 9.41 0.39 7.53
N LEU A 29 10.38 0.99 8.22
CA LEU A 29 11.73 0.43 8.41
C LEU A 29 11.91 -0.43 9.66
N ILE A 30 11.14 -0.17 10.72
CA ILE A 30 11.28 -0.89 11.98
C ILE A 30 10.50 -2.20 11.97
N ASP A 31 10.84 -3.14 12.85
CA ASP A 31 10.12 -4.41 13.01
C ASP A 31 9.26 -4.46 14.28
N ASP A 32 9.43 -3.52 15.22
CA ASP A 32 8.70 -3.51 16.48
C ASP A 32 7.25 -2.99 16.32
N ASP A 33 6.29 -3.90 16.36
CA ASP A 33 4.87 -3.60 16.21
C ASP A 33 4.31 -2.67 17.29
N GLN A 34 4.81 -2.72 18.53
CA GLN A 34 4.34 -1.83 19.60
C GLN A 34 4.76 -0.39 19.29
N VAL A 35 6.01 -0.21 18.87
CA VAL A 35 6.54 1.10 18.47
C VAL A 35 5.83 1.63 17.22
N LYS A 36 5.58 0.77 16.22
CA LYS A 36 4.78 1.14 15.03
C LYS A 36 3.41 1.66 15.44
N ILE A 37 2.70 0.95 16.31
CA ILE A 37 1.36 1.34 16.78
C ILE A 37 1.40 2.72 17.44
N LEU A 38 2.39 2.99 18.29
CA LEU A 38 2.54 4.29 18.97
C LEU A 38 2.81 5.44 17.98
N LEU A 39 3.69 5.22 17.00
CA LEU A 39 3.99 6.21 15.95
C LEU A 39 2.77 6.47 15.05
N ILE A 40 2.04 5.41 14.69
CA ILE A 40 0.79 5.52 13.91
C ILE A 40 -0.27 6.31 14.69
N ASP A 41 -0.44 6.04 15.99
CA ASP A 41 -1.40 6.77 16.82
C ASP A 41 -1.01 8.24 16.98
N HIS A 42 0.29 8.52 17.12
CA HIS A 42 0.82 9.88 17.09
C HIS A 42 0.49 10.59 15.77
N LEU A 43 0.74 9.94 14.63
CA LEU A 43 0.41 10.49 13.31
C LEU A 43 -1.09 10.75 13.16
N LEU A 44 -1.95 9.80 13.52
CA LEU A 44 -3.41 9.99 13.40
C LEU A 44 -3.89 11.19 14.24
N ASN A 45 -3.42 11.32 15.49
CA ASN A 45 -3.81 12.43 16.35
C ASN A 45 -3.39 13.80 15.78
N ASN A 46 -2.26 13.87 15.07
CA ASN A 46 -1.76 15.10 14.49
C ASN A 46 -2.33 15.38 13.08
N LEU A 47 -2.53 14.35 12.26
CA LEU A 47 -3.02 14.47 10.89
C LEU A 47 -4.53 14.74 10.82
N LEU A 48 -5.30 14.31 11.83
CA LEU A 48 -6.72 14.67 11.95
C LEU A 48 -6.95 16.18 12.01
N SER A 49 -5.92 16.96 12.34
CA SER A 49 -5.96 18.41 12.41
C SER A 49 -5.45 19.14 11.14
N ILE A 50 -4.93 18.41 10.14
CA ILE A 50 -4.20 18.99 9.00
C ILE A 50 -4.92 18.65 7.68
N ASP A 51 -5.70 19.60 7.16
CA ASP A 51 -6.40 19.49 5.86
C ASP A 51 -5.47 19.27 4.64
N ASN A 52 -4.15 19.42 4.81
CA ASN A 52 -3.19 19.50 3.71
C ASN A 52 -2.49 18.18 3.32
N THR A 53 -2.80 17.04 3.93
CA THR A 53 -2.12 15.75 3.59
C THR A 53 -3.07 14.54 3.47
N PRO A 54 -4.09 14.58 2.59
CA PRO A 54 -5.10 13.51 2.50
C PRO A 54 -4.51 12.14 2.14
N TYR A 55 -3.41 12.09 1.37
CA TYR A 55 -2.69 10.86 1.09
C TYR A 55 -2.16 10.22 2.38
N LEU A 56 -1.49 11.01 3.21
CA LEU A 56 -0.85 10.54 4.42
C LEU A 56 -1.85 10.08 5.47
N LEU A 57 -2.97 10.80 5.61
CA LEU A 57 -4.07 10.37 6.48
C LEU A 57 -4.63 9.01 6.02
N GLY A 58 -4.91 8.86 4.72
CA GLY A 58 -5.37 7.59 4.16
C GLY A 58 -4.38 6.45 4.40
N TYR A 59 -3.09 6.73 4.18
CA TYR A 59 -2.04 5.74 4.36
C TYR A 59 -1.84 5.34 5.83
N THR A 60 -1.89 6.30 6.74
CA THR A 60 -1.78 6.03 8.19
C THR A 60 -2.95 5.19 8.70
N LEU A 61 -4.17 5.47 8.23
CA LEU A 61 -5.35 4.64 8.54
C LEU A 61 -5.20 3.21 7.99
N TYR A 62 -4.69 3.08 6.76
CA TYR A 62 -4.39 1.79 6.16
C TYR A 62 -3.36 1.00 6.99
N LEU A 63 -2.25 1.64 7.39
CA LEU A 63 -1.25 1.03 8.27
C LEU A 63 -1.85 0.58 9.60
N LYS A 64 -2.62 1.44 10.28
CA LYS A 64 -3.30 1.10 11.54
C LYS A 64 -4.18 -0.14 11.40
N SER A 65 -4.86 -0.29 10.26
CA SER A 65 -5.76 -1.42 10.01
C SER A 65 -5.06 -2.78 10.02
N THR A 66 -3.76 -2.83 9.73
CA THR A 66 -2.97 -4.08 9.71
C THR A 66 -2.74 -4.67 11.11
N PHE A 67 -2.88 -3.85 12.16
CA PHE A 67 -2.71 -4.23 13.57
C PHE A 67 -4.02 -4.48 14.30
N MET A 68 -5.15 -4.48 13.59
CA MET A 68 -6.48 -4.57 14.20
C MET A 68 -7.14 -5.92 13.97
N ASP A 69 -8.06 -6.28 14.87
CA ASP A 69 -9.02 -7.36 14.62
C ASP A 69 -9.88 -7.08 13.38
N ASN A 70 -10.54 -8.11 12.86
CA ASN A 70 -11.33 -8.01 11.62
C ASN A 70 -12.37 -6.88 11.63
N LYS A 71 -13.06 -6.64 12.76
CA LYS A 71 -14.13 -5.64 12.83
C LYS A 71 -13.53 -4.23 12.78
N ASN A 72 -12.50 -3.97 13.56
CA ASN A 72 -11.82 -2.69 13.62
C ASN A 72 -11.00 -2.41 12.34
N LYS A 73 -10.42 -3.45 11.74
CA LYS A 73 -9.76 -3.39 10.43
C LYS A 73 -10.71 -2.88 9.36
N ILE A 74 -11.89 -3.50 9.20
CA ILE A 74 -12.89 -3.08 8.20
C ILE A 74 -13.28 -1.61 8.40
N LEU A 75 -13.53 -1.20 9.64
CA LEU A 75 -13.88 0.19 9.96
C LEU A 75 -12.79 1.18 9.52
N LEU A 76 -11.52 0.89 9.81
CA LEU A 76 -10.39 1.74 9.43
C LEU A 76 -10.19 1.79 7.91
N LEU A 77 -10.32 0.65 7.23
CA LEU A 77 -10.24 0.58 5.77
C LEU A 77 -11.35 1.42 5.11
N GLU A 78 -12.58 1.37 5.63
CA GLU A 78 -13.66 2.23 5.16
C GLU A 78 -13.35 3.72 5.36
N GLN A 79 -12.79 4.09 6.52
CA GLN A 79 -12.37 5.46 6.79
C GLN A 79 -11.25 5.92 5.85
N ALA A 80 -10.29 5.04 5.52
CA ALA A 80 -9.16 5.35 4.65
C ALA A 80 -9.58 5.68 3.20
N LYS A 81 -10.74 5.21 2.73
CA LYS A 81 -11.21 5.46 1.36
C LYS A 81 -11.35 6.96 1.05
N ARG A 82 -11.94 7.74 1.96
CA ARG A 82 -12.23 9.16 1.70
C ARG A 82 -10.94 10.00 1.55
N PRO A 83 -9.96 9.92 2.47
CA PRO A 83 -8.68 10.60 2.30
C PRO A 83 -7.98 10.21 1.00
N PHE A 84 -7.93 8.91 0.63
CA PHE A 84 -7.32 8.53 -0.65
C PHE A 84 -8.06 9.08 -1.87
N LYS A 85 -9.41 9.06 -1.87
CA LYS A 85 -10.21 9.68 -2.94
C LYS A 85 -9.91 11.17 -3.06
N ASN A 86 -9.82 11.88 -1.93
CA ASN A 86 -9.44 13.29 -1.91
C ASN A 86 -8.03 13.51 -2.48
N ALA A 87 -7.06 12.68 -2.09
CA ALA A 87 -5.69 12.77 -2.60
C ALA A 87 -5.61 12.59 -4.12
N ILE A 88 -6.42 11.68 -4.68
CA ILE A 88 -6.54 11.48 -6.13
C ILE A 88 -7.20 12.70 -6.80
N MET A 89 -8.22 13.29 -6.18
CA MET A 89 -8.93 14.46 -6.72
C MET A 89 -8.06 15.73 -6.74
N LEU A 90 -7.14 15.88 -5.79
CA LEU A 90 -6.21 17.02 -5.76
C LEU A 90 -5.17 16.99 -6.89
N ASP A 91 -5.06 15.88 -7.63
CA ASP A 91 -4.13 15.69 -8.74
C ASP A 91 -2.69 16.12 -8.43
N SER A 92 -2.16 15.58 -7.33
CA SER A 92 -0.82 15.88 -6.81
C SER A 92 0.19 14.78 -7.16
N GLU A 93 1.45 14.96 -6.77
CA GLU A 93 2.50 13.93 -6.89
C GLU A 93 2.12 12.59 -6.24
N ASN A 94 1.25 12.63 -5.22
CA ASN A 94 0.78 11.45 -4.50
C ASN A 94 -0.38 10.71 -5.19
N THR A 95 -0.90 11.20 -6.31
CA THR A 95 -2.07 10.60 -6.98
C THR A 95 -1.88 9.12 -7.29
N THR A 96 -0.73 8.72 -7.84
CA THR A 96 -0.51 7.32 -8.19
C THR A 96 -0.30 6.43 -6.95
N PHE A 97 0.34 6.96 -5.90
CA PHE A 97 0.46 6.28 -4.62
C PHE A 97 -0.90 6.09 -3.95
N ALA A 98 -1.75 7.12 -3.98
CA ALA A 98 -3.12 7.06 -3.46
C ALA A 98 -3.97 6.03 -4.22
N LYS A 99 -3.85 5.94 -5.55
CA LYS A 99 -4.52 4.89 -6.35
C LYS A 99 -4.06 3.50 -5.95
N ALA A 100 -2.75 3.30 -5.79
CA ALA A 100 -2.17 2.01 -5.39
C ALA A 100 -2.71 1.55 -4.03
N TYR A 101 -2.65 2.40 -3.00
CA TYR A 101 -3.13 2.04 -1.67
C TYR A 101 -4.67 1.95 -1.59
N LEU A 102 -5.41 2.79 -2.31
CA LEU A 102 -6.86 2.64 -2.38
C LEU A 102 -7.28 1.33 -3.09
N ALA A 103 -6.48 0.84 -4.05
CA ALA A 103 -6.70 -0.47 -4.62
C ALA A 103 -6.49 -1.60 -3.58
N HIS A 104 -5.47 -1.49 -2.73
CA HIS A 104 -5.28 -2.41 -1.60
C HIS A 104 -6.46 -2.35 -0.61
N VAL A 105 -6.91 -1.14 -0.25
CA VAL A 105 -8.09 -0.94 0.62
C VAL A 105 -9.32 -1.64 0.02
N TYR A 106 -9.60 -1.44 -1.27
CA TYR A 106 -10.73 -2.11 -1.91
C TYR A 106 -10.55 -3.63 -1.97
N TYR A 107 -9.34 -4.11 -2.23
CA TYR A 107 -9.07 -5.54 -2.23
C TYR A 107 -9.30 -6.18 -0.85
N ASP A 108 -8.79 -5.54 0.22
CA ASP A 108 -8.94 -6.01 1.60
C ASP A 108 -10.40 -5.96 2.10
N LEU A 109 -11.23 -5.14 1.47
CA LEU A 109 -12.69 -5.08 1.67
C LEU A 109 -13.47 -5.96 0.69
N GLU A 110 -12.79 -6.79 -0.09
CA GLU A 110 -13.37 -7.68 -1.11
C GLU A 110 -14.14 -6.95 -2.24
N GLU A 111 -13.90 -5.65 -2.42
CA GLU A 111 -14.43 -4.84 -3.52
C GLU A 111 -13.57 -4.96 -4.79
N PHE A 112 -13.39 -6.19 -5.28
CA PHE A 112 -12.42 -6.52 -6.34
C PHE A 112 -12.61 -5.73 -7.64
N THR A 113 -13.85 -5.37 -7.99
CA THR A 113 -14.13 -4.55 -9.18
C THR A 113 -13.56 -3.14 -9.04
N ASN A 114 -13.70 -2.52 -7.85
CA ASN A 114 -13.18 -1.19 -7.57
C ASN A 114 -11.65 -1.21 -7.49
N ALA A 115 -11.07 -2.24 -6.87
CA ALA A 115 -9.64 -2.47 -6.84
C ALA A 115 -9.05 -2.59 -8.26
N LEU A 116 -9.64 -3.46 -9.09
CA LEU A 116 -9.20 -3.66 -10.47
C LEU A 116 -9.27 -2.37 -11.30
N HIS A 117 -10.37 -1.62 -11.16
CA HIS A 117 -10.53 -0.35 -11.88
C HIS A 117 -9.41 0.65 -11.55
N LEU A 118 -9.01 0.78 -10.28
CA LEU A 118 -7.91 1.66 -9.90
C LEU A 118 -6.55 1.16 -10.40
N ILE A 119 -6.30 -0.15 -10.30
CA ILE A 119 -5.05 -0.74 -10.78
C ILE A 119 -4.85 -0.48 -12.28
N GLU A 120 -5.91 -0.56 -13.07
CA GLU A 120 -5.84 -0.32 -14.51
C GLU A 120 -5.56 1.14 -14.89
N GLN A 121 -5.74 2.08 -13.95
CA GLN A 121 -5.37 3.48 -14.15
C GLN A 121 -3.91 3.78 -13.80
N ILE A 122 -3.18 2.85 -13.17
CA ILE A 122 -1.77 3.03 -12.82
C ILE A 122 -0.92 2.76 -14.07
N PRO A 123 -0.09 3.73 -14.53
CA PRO A 123 0.75 3.53 -15.71
C PRO A 123 1.69 2.33 -15.55
N GLU A 124 1.94 1.61 -16.64
CA GLU A 124 2.83 0.45 -16.57
C GLU A 124 4.26 0.87 -16.18
N ASN A 125 4.80 0.16 -15.19
CA ASN A 125 6.14 0.37 -14.63
C ASN A 125 6.31 1.79 -14.06
N TYR A 126 5.24 2.37 -13.50
CA TYR A 126 5.29 3.71 -12.94
C TYR A 126 6.33 3.80 -11.82
N PHE A 127 6.29 2.87 -10.86
CA PHE A 127 7.15 2.91 -9.67
C PHE A 127 8.62 2.59 -10.00
N ALA A 128 8.85 1.71 -10.98
CA ALA A 128 10.16 1.40 -11.55
C ALA A 128 10.85 2.62 -12.20
N LYS A 129 10.06 3.55 -12.77
CA LYS A 129 10.57 4.76 -13.43
C LYS A 129 10.90 5.89 -12.46
N LEU A 130 10.50 5.78 -11.19
CA LEU A 130 10.85 6.77 -10.17
C LEU A 130 12.37 6.77 -9.89
N PRO A 131 12.95 7.88 -9.41
CA PRO A 131 14.36 7.94 -9.00
C PRO A 131 14.73 6.87 -7.97
N SER A 132 13.78 6.53 -7.08
CA SER A 132 13.90 5.48 -6.05
C SER A 132 13.77 4.05 -6.59
N ARG A 133 13.44 3.86 -7.87
CA ARG A 133 13.34 2.56 -8.56
C ARG A 133 12.56 1.49 -7.79
N GLN A 134 11.35 1.83 -7.35
CA GLN A 134 10.50 0.98 -6.51
C GLN A 134 9.80 -0.14 -7.32
N ASN A 135 10.59 -0.96 -8.03
CA ASN A 135 10.11 -2.07 -8.88
C ASN A 135 9.18 -3.04 -8.15
N TRP A 136 9.41 -3.23 -6.85
CA TRP A 136 8.61 -4.10 -5.99
C TRP A 136 7.14 -3.66 -5.92
N ARG A 137 6.84 -2.35 -6.00
CA ARG A 137 5.45 -1.84 -6.02
C ARG A 137 4.75 -2.20 -7.32
N ASP A 138 5.43 -2.13 -8.46
CA ASP A 138 4.86 -2.58 -9.74
C ASP A 138 4.54 -4.08 -9.71
N LEU A 139 5.42 -4.91 -9.13
CA LEU A 139 5.16 -6.33 -8.93
C LEU A 139 3.96 -6.54 -8.01
N LYS A 140 3.87 -5.78 -6.90
CA LYS A 140 2.77 -5.89 -5.94
C LYS A 140 1.42 -5.53 -6.56
N ILE A 141 1.37 -4.48 -7.37
CA ILE A 141 0.16 -4.08 -8.08
C ILE A 141 -0.24 -5.10 -9.15
N GLN A 142 0.72 -5.73 -9.83
CA GLN A 142 0.42 -6.83 -10.76
C GLN A 142 -0.09 -8.08 -10.05
N GLU A 143 0.50 -8.42 -8.90
CA GLU A 143 -0.01 -9.50 -8.04
C GLU A 143 -1.47 -9.24 -7.66
N LEU A 144 -1.76 -8.02 -7.15
CA LEU A 144 -3.11 -7.62 -6.76
C LEU A 144 -4.09 -7.70 -7.94
N LYS A 145 -3.67 -7.28 -9.14
CA LYS A 145 -4.46 -7.40 -10.38
C LYS A 145 -4.84 -8.85 -10.65
N ILE A 146 -3.88 -9.76 -10.60
CA ILE A 146 -4.10 -11.20 -10.82
C ILE A 146 -5.11 -11.72 -9.80
N CYS A 147 -4.97 -11.36 -8.52
CA CYS A 147 -5.90 -11.77 -7.47
C CYS A 147 -7.32 -11.25 -7.73
N CYS A 148 -7.48 -9.98 -8.12
CA CYS A 148 -8.78 -9.42 -8.50
C CYS A 148 -9.41 -10.18 -9.67
N LEU A 149 -8.65 -10.48 -10.73
CA LEU A 149 -9.14 -11.21 -11.89
C LEU A 149 -9.63 -12.62 -11.53
N ILE A 150 -8.89 -13.32 -10.68
CA ILE A 150 -9.27 -14.65 -10.17
C ILE A 150 -10.58 -14.57 -9.37
N ASN A 151 -10.66 -13.68 -8.37
CA ASN A 151 -11.85 -13.55 -7.53
C ASN A 151 -13.10 -13.12 -8.32
N LEU A 152 -12.91 -12.32 -9.38
CA LEU A 152 -13.99 -11.91 -10.30
C LEU A 152 -14.29 -12.93 -11.40
N LYS A 153 -13.56 -14.04 -11.48
CA LYS A 153 -13.64 -15.04 -12.56
C LYS A 153 -13.49 -14.44 -13.96
N LYS A 154 -12.64 -13.41 -14.10
CA LYS A 154 -12.34 -12.72 -15.36
C LYS A 154 -11.03 -13.23 -15.96
N PHE A 155 -11.12 -14.15 -16.91
CA PHE A 155 -9.95 -14.85 -17.45
C PHE A 155 -9.52 -14.43 -18.86
N ILE A 156 -10.10 -13.36 -19.41
CA ILE A 156 -9.70 -12.85 -20.72
C ILE A 156 -8.23 -12.45 -20.69
N ASN A 157 -7.41 -13.04 -21.57
CA ASN A 157 -5.96 -12.85 -21.65
C ASN A 157 -5.19 -13.18 -20.36
N PHE A 158 -5.77 -13.97 -19.46
CA PHE A 158 -5.18 -14.22 -18.14
C PHE A 158 -3.81 -14.92 -18.22
N GLU A 159 -3.64 -15.88 -19.13
CA GLU A 159 -2.36 -16.54 -19.39
C GLU A 159 -1.25 -15.55 -19.75
N LEU A 160 -1.55 -14.57 -20.60
CA LEU A 160 -0.61 -13.52 -20.99
C LEU A 160 -0.27 -12.60 -19.81
N ILE A 161 -1.25 -12.27 -18.96
CA ILE A 161 -1.05 -11.45 -17.75
C ILE A 161 -0.12 -12.19 -16.78
N LEU A 162 -0.39 -13.46 -16.53
CA LEU A 162 0.41 -14.31 -15.65
C LEU A 162 1.83 -14.48 -16.19
N TYR A 163 1.98 -14.74 -17.49
CA TYR A 163 3.28 -14.82 -18.15
C TYR A 163 4.08 -13.52 -17.98
N LYS A 164 3.47 -12.35 -18.21
CA LYS A 164 4.13 -11.05 -18.02
C LYS A 164 4.56 -10.83 -16.57
N PHE A 165 3.75 -11.24 -15.60
CA PHE A 165 4.08 -11.14 -14.17
C PHE A 165 5.28 -12.02 -13.81
N LEU A 166 5.26 -13.30 -14.20
CA LEU A 166 6.36 -14.24 -13.98
C LEU A 166 7.65 -13.79 -14.69
N LEU A 167 7.54 -13.26 -15.90
CA LEU A 167 8.68 -12.71 -16.64
C LEU A 167 9.29 -11.50 -15.90
N LYS A 168 8.47 -10.61 -15.34
CA LYS A 168 8.97 -9.49 -14.52
C LYS A 168 9.68 -10.01 -13.27
N ILE A 169 9.12 -10.97 -12.56
CA ILE A 169 9.77 -11.62 -11.40
C ILE A 169 11.13 -12.20 -11.80
N SER A 170 11.21 -12.96 -12.90
CA SER A 170 12.44 -13.61 -13.35
C SER A 170 13.59 -12.64 -13.68
N LYS A 171 13.26 -11.38 -13.99
CA LYS A 171 14.22 -10.32 -14.33
C LYS A 171 14.53 -9.41 -13.15
N SER A 172 13.81 -9.54 -12.04
CA SER A 172 13.98 -8.70 -10.86
C SER A 172 15.12 -9.19 -9.98
N ASN A 173 15.81 -8.25 -9.34
CA ASN A 173 16.72 -8.56 -8.25
C ASN A 173 15.93 -9.19 -7.09
N GLN A 174 16.50 -10.18 -6.41
CA GLN A 174 15.91 -10.88 -5.27
C GLN A 174 15.36 -9.93 -4.18
N TYR A 175 16.04 -8.80 -3.95
CA TYR A 175 15.61 -7.81 -2.95
C TYR A 175 14.39 -6.97 -3.39
N ASN A 176 13.96 -7.08 -4.65
CA ASN A 176 12.83 -6.36 -5.21
C ASN A 176 11.59 -7.24 -5.43
N ILE A 177 11.64 -8.53 -5.06
CA ILE A 177 10.53 -9.45 -5.24
C ILE A 177 9.76 -9.51 -3.92
N PRO A 178 8.58 -8.86 -3.81
CA PRO A 178 7.76 -8.99 -2.61
C PRO A 178 7.26 -10.43 -2.46
N LEU A 179 7.05 -10.87 -1.22
CA LEU A 179 6.39 -12.15 -0.96
C LEU A 179 4.94 -12.08 -1.50
N PRO A 180 4.51 -13.03 -2.35
CA PRO A 180 3.21 -12.97 -3.00
C PRO A 180 2.10 -13.54 -2.08
N THR A 181 1.88 -12.89 -0.95
CA THR A 181 0.96 -13.32 0.10
C THR A 181 -0.50 -13.36 -0.37
N GLU A 182 -0.94 -12.37 -1.13
CA GLU A 182 -2.32 -12.22 -1.61
C GLU A 182 -2.61 -13.28 -2.67
N LEU A 183 -1.66 -13.53 -3.57
CA LEU A 183 -1.78 -14.59 -4.55
C LEU A 183 -1.81 -15.97 -3.89
N SER A 184 -0.91 -16.22 -2.91
CA SER A 184 -0.92 -17.46 -2.13
C SER A 184 -2.26 -17.69 -1.45
N ASN A 185 -2.80 -16.67 -0.78
CA ASN A 185 -4.09 -16.74 -0.09
C ASN A 185 -5.26 -16.92 -1.07
N THR A 186 -5.22 -16.25 -2.22
CA THR A 186 -6.24 -16.38 -3.27
C THR A 186 -6.30 -17.80 -3.81
N ILE A 187 -5.13 -18.40 -4.11
CA ILE A 187 -5.05 -19.78 -4.59
C ILE A 187 -5.58 -20.76 -3.54
N LYS A 188 -5.20 -20.58 -2.25
CA LYS A 188 -5.69 -21.43 -1.14
C LYS A 188 -7.22 -21.44 -1.06
N LYS A 189 -7.87 -20.28 -1.23
CA LYS A 189 -9.34 -20.16 -1.22
C LYS A 189 -10.03 -20.88 -2.38
N ILE A 190 -9.35 -21.11 -3.50
CA ILE A 190 -9.90 -21.84 -4.65
C ILE A 190 -9.80 -23.35 -4.43
N SER A 191 -8.75 -23.79 -3.73
CA SER A 191 -8.49 -25.21 -3.43
C SER A 191 -9.28 -25.76 -2.24
N SER A 192 -9.98 -24.90 -1.50
CA SER A 192 -10.86 -25.24 -0.37
C SER A 192 -12.31 -25.31 -0.80
#